data_AF-A0A4S3JFL0-F1
#
_entry.id   AF-A0A4S3JFL0-F1
#
_cell.length_a   1.000
_cell.length_b   1.000
_cell.length_c   1.000
_cell.angle_alpha   90.00
_cell.angle_beta   90.00
_cell.angle_gamma   90.00
#
_symmetry.space_group_name_H-M   'P 1'
#
loop_
_entity.id
_entity.type
_entity.pdbx_description
1 polymer ?
#
loop_
_entity_poly.entity_id
_entity_poly.type
_entity_poly.pdbx_seq_one_letter_code
_entity_poly.pdbx_strand_id
1 'polypeptide(L)'
;MPPPLDSLPPMIPNENAETAQAHAGMDSLGLLSPSLEDIITDLMHADLSPAKTDEQICLQYTMWTLVVSQSTQLQHLREAFYQHTCSLLDKLTAQDTIALQIEYAQACILIVYYDLMKENFRRGWISAGRCIRVVQLMRLFEVDRPQGKSDHQDWIEHEEKRRAFWIAYSLDIFISLRGEWPLSLSGYTAFVRLPAPEKNFDNNQYVEMPFLGTVLSNTTPCVLSPFAESIIFATLIRRISAPIWEPREEDSPSDAPSPLSGNKESLSNTLRIRLKALTFKYQDAHLPFSDDPMEIFALMIAQSSALHLYGSRKSFGKTPDNGQNSTLALQYEAQMASQEISNLSISIFHLSPFKVESRGPFYALLIW
;
A
#
# COMPACT_ATOMS: atom_id res chain seq x y z
N MET A 1 48.71 -68.78 26.32
CA MET A 1 49.36 -67.59 26.90
C MET A 1 48.45 -67.06 27.99
N PRO A 2 48.91 -67.04 29.25
CA PRO A 2 48.05 -66.77 30.41
C PRO A 2 47.90 -65.27 30.70
N PRO A 3 46.81 -64.82 31.36
CA PRO A 3 46.70 -63.50 32.00
C PRO A 3 47.35 -63.57 33.40
N PRO A 4 47.58 -62.46 34.16
CA PRO A 4 46.53 -62.03 35.11
C PRO A 4 46.60 -60.59 35.74
N LEU A 5 45.54 -60.30 36.51
CA LEU A 5 45.47 -59.72 37.88
C LEU A 5 45.47 -58.20 38.16
N ASP A 6 44.33 -57.80 38.75
CA ASP A 6 43.97 -56.70 39.64
C ASP A 6 45.07 -55.89 40.37
N SER A 7 44.82 -54.58 40.58
CA SER A 7 44.63 -53.99 41.93
C SER A 7 44.33 -52.47 41.90
N LEU A 8 43.34 -52.08 42.71
CA LEU A 8 42.84 -50.71 43.01
C LEU A 8 43.78 -49.95 44.01
N PRO A 9 43.55 -48.64 44.28
CA PRO A 9 44.54 -47.63 44.67
C PRO A 9 44.72 -47.50 46.20
N PRO A 10 45.59 -46.58 46.67
CA PRO A 10 45.20 -45.74 47.81
C PRO A 10 45.67 -44.27 47.66
N MET A 11 44.80 -43.31 47.95
CA MET A 11 44.63 -42.61 49.24
C MET A 11 45.42 -41.29 49.32
N ILE A 12 44.63 -40.23 49.28
CA ILE A 12 44.91 -38.87 49.76
C ILE A 12 45.58 -38.92 51.15
N PRO A 13 46.52 -37.99 51.42
CA PRO A 13 46.41 -37.20 52.64
C PRO A 13 46.14 -35.73 52.32
N ASN A 14 45.11 -35.27 53.01
CA ASN A 14 44.64 -33.90 53.13
C ASN A 14 45.64 -33.10 53.97
N GLU A 15 45.77 -31.80 53.70
CA GLU A 15 45.80 -30.70 54.68
C GLU A 15 46.63 -29.51 54.16
N ASN A 16 45.90 -28.50 53.68
CA ASN A 16 45.88 -27.17 54.27
C ASN A 16 47.23 -26.57 54.69
N ALA A 17 47.95 -26.01 53.73
CA ALA A 17 48.76 -24.82 53.95
C ALA A 17 49.08 -24.15 52.61
N GLU A 18 48.10 -23.47 52.01
CA GLU A 18 48.34 -22.33 51.11
C GLU A 18 47.02 -21.61 50.78
N THR A 19 46.34 -21.14 51.83
CA THR A 19 45.40 -20.02 51.69
C THR A 19 46.19 -18.72 51.60
N ALA A 20 46.57 -18.33 50.38
CA ALA A 20 46.65 -16.93 49.97
C ALA A 20 46.84 -16.87 48.45
N GLN A 21 45.93 -16.16 47.77
CA GLN A 21 45.97 -15.79 46.34
C GLN A 21 45.51 -16.86 45.34
N ALA A 22 44.19 -16.88 45.09
CA ALA A 22 43.60 -16.72 43.73
C ALA A 22 42.13 -17.20 43.69
N HIS A 23 41.19 -16.46 44.28
CA HIS A 23 39.77 -16.54 43.91
C HIS A 23 39.03 -15.26 44.30
N ALA A 24 39.00 -14.29 43.37
CA ALA A 24 37.94 -13.28 43.22
C ALA A 24 38.27 -12.44 41.99
N GLY A 25 37.75 -12.85 40.84
CA GLY A 25 38.05 -12.23 39.54
C GLY A 25 37.20 -12.80 38.43
N MET A 26 35.90 -12.98 38.69
CA MET A 26 34.88 -13.13 37.66
C MET A 26 33.76 -12.16 38.02
N ASP A 27 34.07 -10.87 37.92
CA ASP A 27 33.04 -9.87 37.68
C ASP A 27 32.49 -10.16 36.29
N SER A 28 31.41 -10.93 36.27
CA SER A 28 30.46 -10.95 35.18
C SER A 28 29.93 -9.53 35.03
N LEU A 29 30.57 -8.75 34.15
CA LEU A 29 29.98 -7.53 33.60
C LEU A 29 28.77 -7.93 32.78
N GLY A 30 27.67 -8.19 33.48
CA GLY A 30 26.34 -8.20 32.90
C GLY A 30 26.02 -6.79 32.43
N LEU A 31 26.47 -6.45 31.22
CA LEU A 31 25.67 -5.57 30.38
C LEU A 31 24.37 -6.33 30.13
N LEU A 32 23.40 -6.13 31.01
CA LEU A 32 22.00 -6.40 30.70
C LEU A 32 21.72 -5.59 29.43
N SER A 33 21.61 -6.28 28.29
CA SER A 33 20.96 -5.72 27.12
C SER A 33 19.61 -5.17 27.61
N PRO A 34 19.28 -3.89 27.37
CA PRO A 34 18.02 -3.32 27.84
C PRO A 34 16.87 -4.21 27.36
N SER A 35 15.88 -4.42 28.22
CA SER A 35 14.74 -5.25 27.84
C SER A 35 14.03 -4.59 26.65
N LEU A 36 13.33 -5.40 25.85
CA LEU A 36 12.47 -4.92 24.77
C LEU A 36 11.52 -3.81 25.26
N GLU A 37 11.03 -3.95 26.49
CA GLU A 37 10.20 -2.96 27.16
C GLU A 37 10.98 -1.66 27.39
N ASP A 38 12.21 -1.71 27.91
CA ASP A 38 13.04 -0.52 28.16
C ASP A 38 13.33 0.29 26.88
N ILE A 39 13.70 -0.38 25.77
CA ILE A 39 13.94 0.28 24.48
C ILE A 39 12.64 0.91 23.94
N ILE A 40 11.53 0.20 24.09
CA ILE A 40 10.20 0.68 23.72
C ILE A 40 9.84 1.89 24.60
N THR A 41 10.02 1.85 25.92
CA THR A 41 9.76 2.99 26.82
C THR A 41 10.67 4.18 26.56
N ASP A 42 11.95 3.98 26.25
CA ASP A 42 12.87 5.09 25.96
C ASP A 42 12.53 5.78 24.62
N LEU A 43 12.13 5.01 23.59
CA LEU A 43 11.55 5.56 22.35
C LEU A 43 10.19 6.23 22.60
N MET A 44 9.37 5.69 23.52
CA MET A 44 8.03 6.19 23.84
C MET A 44 8.03 7.43 24.73
N HIS A 45 9.00 7.57 25.64
CA HIS A 45 9.08 8.70 26.57
C HIS A 45 9.58 10.00 25.91
N ALA A 46 10.25 9.90 24.78
CA ALA A 46 10.77 11.08 24.07
C ALA A 46 9.68 11.97 23.43
N ASP A 47 8.43 11.51 23.29
CA ASP A 47 7.41 12.17 22.46
C ASP A 47 6.00 12.27 23.10
N LEU A 48 5.94 12.23 24.43
CA LEU A 48 4.70 12.44 25.20
C LEU A 48 4.41 13.95 25.36
N SER A 49 3.96 14.59 24.28
CA SER A 49 3.14 15.82 24.36
C SER A 49 1.68 15.45 24.72
N PRO A 50 0.81 16.41 25.11
CA PRO A 50 -0.37 16.14 25.94
C PRO A 50 -1.38 15.18 25.29
N ALA A 51 -1.93 14.27 26.10
CA ALA A 51 -3.07 13.35 25.89
C ALA A 51 -3.44 13.02 24.42
N LYS A 52 -2.61 12.22 23.73
CA LYS A 52 -2.97 11.56 22.45
C LYS A 52 -4.17 10.63 22.63
N THR A 53 -5.04 10.55 21.62
CA THR A 53 -6.16 9.59 21.58
C THR A 53 -5.67 8.16 21.33
N ASP A 54 -6.50 7.16 21.63
CA ASP A 54 -6.18 5.76 21.36
C ASP A 54 -5.92 5.52 19.86
N GLU A 55 -6.66 6.21 18.98
CA GLU A 55 -6.50 6.18 17.53
C GLU A 55 -5.15 6.76 17.08
N GLN A 56 -4.74 7.89 17.66
CA GLN A 56 -3.44 8.52 17.39
C GLN A 56 -2.28 7.64 17.86
N ILE A 57 -2.41 7.03 19.04
CA ILE A 57 -1.43 6.07 19.55
C ILE A 57 -1.34 4.87 18.60
N CYS A 58 -2.48 4.33 18.16
CA CYS A 58 -2.51 3.21 17.22
C CYS A 58 -1.84 3.55 15.89
N LEU A 59 -2.09 4.74 15.33
CA LEU A 59 -1.42 5.21 14.12
C LEU A 59 0.09 5.31 14.32
N GLN A 60 0.53 5.93 15.42
CA GLN A 60 1.95 6.08 15.75
C GLN A 60 2.66 4.72 15.82
N TYR A 61 2.08 3.74 16.51
CA TYR A 61 2.63 2.38 16.57
C TYR A 61 2.65 1.68 15.20
N THR A 62 1.66 1.94 14.36
CA THR A 62 1.64 1.40 12.99
C THR A 62 2.76 1.99 12.14
N MET A 63 3.01 3.30 12.25
CA MET A 63 4.14 3.95 11.60
C MET A 63 5.48 3.36 12.07
N TRP A 64 5.67 3.23 13.38
CA TRP A 64 6.87 2.59 13.93
C TRP A 64 7.04 1.15 13.45
N THR A 65 5.96 0.38 13.40
CA THR A 65 5.99 -0.98 12.85
C THR A 65 6.53 -0.99 11.42
N LEU A 66 6.11 -0.04 10.58
CA LEU A 66 6.62 0.09 9.22
C LEU A 66 8.10 0.48 9.17
N VAL A 67 8.55 1.42 10.01
CA VAL A 67 9.97 1.83 10.09
C VAL A 67 10.85 0.68 10.55
N VAL A 68 10.47 0.02 11.66
CA VAL A 68 11.16 -1.15 12.20
C VAL A 68 11.22 -2.28 11.17
N SER A 69 10.19 -2.44 10.34
CA SER A 69 10.14 -3.49 9.31
C SER A 69 11.11 -3.30 8.15
N GLN A 70 11.56 -2.06 7.93
CA GLN A 70 12.48 -1.65 6.86
C GLN A 70 13.92 -1.52 7.38
N SER A 71 14.12 -1.28 8.68
CA SER A 71 15.43 -1.22 9.30
C SER A 71 16.08 -2.61 9.42
N THR A 72 17.34 -2.72 8.97
CA THR A 72 18.16 -3.93 9.16
C THR A 72 18.63 -4.09 10.61
N GLN A 73 18.72 -2.99 11.37
CA GLN A 73 19.20 -2.98 12.75
C GLN A 73 18.12 -3.44 13.74
N LEU A 74 16.85 -3.15 13.43
CA LEU A 74 15.72 -3.39 14.33
C LEU A 74 14.91 -4.65 13.98
N GLN A 75 15.44 -5.55 13.15
CA GLN A 75 14.71 -6.73 12.68
C GLN A 75 14.19 -7.63 13.83
N HIS A 76 14.90 -7.68 14.95
CA HIS A 76 14.52 -8.45 16.14
C HIS A 76 13.27 -7.89 16.85
N LEU A 77 13.00 -6.58 16.72
CA LEU A 77 11.84 -5.91 17.34
C LEU A 77 10.58 -6.00 16.49
N ARG A 78 10.72 -6.34 15.21
CA ARG A 78 9.65 -6.26 14.20
C ARG A 78 8.37 -7.00 14.60
N GLU A 79 8.51 -8.24 15.07
CA GLU A 79 7.33 -9.05 15.44
C GLU A 79 6.61 -8.47 16.67
N ALA A 80 7.36 -7.95 17.66
CA ALA A 80 6.78 -7.36 18.85
C ALA A 80 5.98 -6.08 18.54
N PHE A 81 6.55 -5.17 17.75
CA PHE A 81 5.85 -3.95 17.30
C PHE A 81 4.60 -4.28 16.50
N TYR A 82 4.68 -5.26 15.61
CA TYR A 82 3.54 -5.71 14.82
C TYR A 82 2.43 -6.31 15.71
N GLN A 83 2.75 -7.21 16.64
CA GLN A 83 1.77 -7.80 17.55
C GLN A 83 1.10 -6.75 18.44
N HIS A 84 1.87 -5.78 18.94
CA HIS A 84 1.33 -4.68 19.72
C HIS A 84 0.37 -3.81 18.89
N THR A 85 0.75 -3.47 17.66
CA THR A 85 -0.09 -2.73 16.71
C THR A 85 -1.40 -3.46 16.42
N CYS A 86 -1.36 -4.77 16.18
CA CYS A 86 -2.57 -5.58 16.02
C CYS A 86 -3.48 -5.52 17.25
N SER A 87 -2.90 -5.62 18.46
CA SER A 87 -3.67 -5.51 19.70
C SER A 87 -4.36 -4.15 19.85
N LEU A 88 -3.69 -3.05 19.49
CA LEU A 88 -4.30 -1.71 19.49
C LEU A 88 -5.44 -1.61 18.48
N LEU A 89 -5.25 -2.12 17.26
CA LEU A 89 -6.30 -2.14 16.24
C LEU A 89 -7.51 -2.97 16.67
N ASP A 90 -7.29 -4.11 17.33
CA ASP A 90 -8.36 -4.97 17.83
C ASP A 90 -9.11 -4.31 19.00
N LYS A 91 -8.41 -3.58 19.88
CA LYS A 91 -9.04 -2.76 20.93
C LYS A 91 -9.95 -1.69 20.34
N LEU A 92 -9.48 -0.92 19.36
CA LEU A 92 -10.28 0.11 18.68
C LEU A 92 -11.50 -0.49 17.95
N THR A 93 -11.34 -1.69 17.38
CA THR A 93 -12.44 -2.41 16.73
C THR A 93 -13.52 -2.85 17.73
N ALA A 94 -13.14 -3.15 18.97
CA ALA A 94 -14.04 -3.57 20.03
C ALA A 94 -14.74 -2.40 20.76
N GLN A 95 -14.31 -1.16 20.52
CA GLN A 95 -14.94 0.02 21.10
C GLN A 95 -16.19 0.40 20.29
N ASP A 96 -17.34 0.51 20.95
CA ASP A 96 -18.60 1.00 20.35
C ASP A 96 -18.62 2.56 20.29
N THR A 97 -17.56 3.16 19.76
CA THR A 97 -17.45 4.63 19.65
C THR A 97 -18.23 5.13 18.43
N ILE A 98 -19.12 6.12 18.63
CA ILE A 98 -19.99 6.68 17.58
C ILE A 98 -19.20 7.49 16.54
N ALA A 99 -18.06 8.07 16.92
CA ALA A 99 -17.24 8.92 16.07
C ALA A 99 -15.77 8.47 16.09
N LEU A 100 -15.43 7.56 15.18
CA LEU A 100 -14.04 7.13 14.96
C LEU A 100 -13.24 8.26 14.31
N GLN A 101 -12.01 8.47 14.78
CA GLN A 101 -11.09 9.44 14.18
C GLN A 101 -10.39 8.88 12.94
N ILE A 102 -9.89 9.78 12.07
CA ILE A 102 -9.30 9.39 10.78
C ILE A 102 -8.08 8.48 10.95
N GLU A 103 -7.31 8.69 12.03
CA GLU A 103 -6.10 7.97 12.39
C GLU A 103 -6.32 6.45 12.49
N TYR A 104 -7.51 6.00 12.89
CA TYR A 104 -7.83 4.57 12.89
C TYR A 104 -7.91 3.98 11.47
N ALA A 105 -8.52 4.69 10.51
CA ALA A 105 -8.52 4.28 9.11
C ALA A 105 -7.10 4.34 8.52
N GLN A 106 -6.33 5.37 8.85
CA GLN A 106 -4.93 5.50 8.40
C GLN A 106 -4.06 4.35 8.94
N ALA A 107 -4.22 3.98 10.21
CA ALA A 107 -3.55 2.82 10.81
C ALA A 107 -3.96 1.50 10.11
N CYS A 108 -5.26 1.34 9.82
CA CYS A 108 -5.75 0.20 9.06
C CYS A 108 -5.17 0.13 7.64
N ILE A 109 -4.97 1.25 6.97
CA ILE A 109 -4.35 1.31 5.63
C ILE A 109 -2.88 0.90 5.71
N LEU A 110 -2.13 1.47 6.67
CA LEU A 110 -0.70 1.24 6.82
C LEU A 110 -0.38 -0.21 7.22
N ILE A 111 -1.20 -0.84 8.06
CA ILE A 111 -0.98 -2.26 8.43
C ILE A 111 -1.24 -3.21 7.25
N VAL A 112 -2.18 -2.88 6.35
CA VAL A 112 -2.39 -3.66 5.12
C VAL A 112 -1.15 -3.65 4.26
N TYR A 113 -0.51 -2.48 4.14
CA TYR A 113 0.76 -2.36 3.42
C TYR A 113 1.85 -3.24 4.05
N TYR A 114 2.01 -3.21 5.38
CA TYR A 114 2.93 -4.10 6.09
C TYR A 114 2.66 -5.58 5.74
N ASP A 115 1.41 -6.03 5.84
CA ASP A 115 1.04 -7.43 5.63
C ASP A 115 1.26 -7.90 4.19
N LEU A 116 1.03 -7.02 3.21
CA LEU A 116 1.29 -7.31 1.80
C LEU A 116 2.80 -7.37 1.50
N MET A 117 3.60 -6.50 2.11
CA MET A 117 5.06 -6.47 1.93
C MET A 117 5.79 -7.68 2.53
N LYS A 118 5.19 -8.35 3.52
CA LYS A 118 5.74 -9.59 4.12
C LYS A 118 5.28 -10.86 3.41
N GLU A 119 4.80 -10.74 2.17
CA GLU A 119 4.39 -11.83 1.27
C GLU A 119 3.28 -12.75 1.81
N ASN A 120 2.62 -12.39 2.92
CA ASN A 120 1.46 -13.14 3.42
C ASN A 120 0.18 -12.61 2.80
N PHE A 121 -0.07 -13.00 1.54
CA PHE A 121 -1.24 -12.56 0.79
C PHE A 121 -2.56 -12.77 1.54
N ARG A 122 -2.74 -13.92 2.22
CA ARG A 122 -3.97 -14.21 2.98
C ARG A 122 -4.17 -13.23 4.12
N ARG A 123 -3.11 -12.90 4.84
CA ARG A 123 -3.16 -11.92 5.92
C ARG A 123 -3.46 -10.52 5.38
N GLY A 124 -2.74 -10.09 4.34
CA GLY A 124 -2.98 -8.81 3.68
C GLY A 124 -4.40 -8.69 3.13
N TRP A 125 -4.97 -9.77 2.57
CA TRP A 125 -6.36 -9.83 2.14
C TRP A 125 -7.34 -9.60 3.29
N ILE A 126 -7.16 -10.28 4.43
CA ILE A 126 -8.03 -10.13 5.60
C ILE A 126 -7.93 -8.72 6.17
N SER A 127 -6.71 -8.21 6.34
CA SER A 127 -6.45 -6.85 6.84
C SER A 127 -7.08 -5.80 5.92
N ALA A 128 -7.03 -6.00 4.60
CA ALA A 128 -7.68 -5.10 3.64
C ALA A 128 -9.19 -5.14 3.74
N GLY A 129 -9.78 -6.33 3.92
CA GLY A 129 -11.19 -6.48 4.23
C GLY A 129 -11.60 -5.66 5.45
N ARG A 130 -10.82 -5.73 6.55
CA ARG A 130 -11.05 -4.90 7.75
C ARG A 130 -10.96 -3.40 7.42
N CYS A 131 -9.88 -2.97 6.76
CA CYS A 131 -9.68 -1.58 6.36
C CYS A 131 -10.86 -1.03 5.53
N ILE A 132 -11.35 -1.80 4.57
CA ILE A 132 -12.50 -1.43 3.74
C ILE A 132 -13.76 -1.26 4.60
N ARG A 133 -14.01 -2.18 5.54
CA ARG A 133 -15.16 -2.08 6.45
C ARG A 133 -15.06 -0.84 7.35
N VAL A 134 -13.87 -0.51 7.84
CA VAL A 134 -13.62 0.70 8.65
C VAL A 134 -13.94 1.97 7.85
N VAL A 135 -13.43 2.08 6.62
CA VAL A 135 -13.72 3.22 5.72
C VAL A 135 -15.22 3.36 5.44
N GLN A 136 -15.94 2.25 5.30
CA GLN A 136 -17.40 2.23 5.15
C GLN A 136 -18.12 2.65 6.43
N LEU A 137 -17.70 2.12 7.59
CA LEU A 137 -18.26 2.44 8.90
C LEU A 137 -18.13 3.93 9.22
N MET A 138 -16.98 4.53 8.88
CA MET A 138 -16.70 5.96 9.02
C MET A 138 -17.38 6.84 7.96
N ARG A 139 -18.08 6.22 6.99
CA ARG A 139 -18.79 6.91 5.90
C ARG A 139 -17.91 7.90 5.13
N LEU A 140 -16.64 7.56 4.89
CA LEU A 140 -15.73 8.44 4.14
C LEU A 140 -16.22 8.71 2.71
N PHE A 141 -17.11 7.88 2.20
CA PHE A 141 -17.80 8.09 0.92
C PHE A 141 -18.75 9.30 0.90
N GLU A 142 -19.03 9.91 2.04
CA GLU A 142 -19.87 11.11 2.16
C GLU A 142 -19.06 12.39 2.39
N VAL A 143 -17.73 12.33 2.28
CA VAL A 143 -16.84 13.46 2.56
C VAL A 143 -17.13 14.69 1.70
N ASP A 144 -17.61 14.51 0.47
CA ASP A 144 -17.95 15.62 -0.45
C ASP A 144 -19.45 15.97 -0.45
N ARG A 145 -20.21 15.45 0.53
CA ARG A 145 -21.64 15.79 0.68
C ARG A 145 -21.76 17.21 1.22
N PRO A 146 -22.56 18.10 0.59
CA PRO A 146 -22.74 19.47 1.08
C PRO A 146 -23.32 19.48 2.51
N GLN A 147 -22.59 20.04 3.49
CA GLN A 147 -23.02 20.04 4.91
C GLN A 147 -23.57 21.40 5.39
N GLY A 148 -23.68 22.41 4.52
CA GLY A 148 -24.41 23.65 4.80
C GLY A 148 -23.72 24.64 5.74
N LYS A 149 -22.46 24.42 6.14
CA LYS A 149 -21.58 25.40 6.80
C LYS A 149 -20.36 25.67 5.90
N SER A 150 -19.55 26.68 6.23
CA SER A 150 -18.39 27.09 5.43
C SER A 150 -17.34 25.98 5.30
N ASP A 151 -17.54 25.10 4.30
CA ASP A 151 -16.76 23.87 4.01
C ASP A 151 -15.24 24.08 3.84
N HIS A 152 -14.77 25.32 3.74
CA HIS A 152 -13.34 25.62 3.55
C HIS A 152 -12.53 25.65 4.85
N GLN A 153 -13.16 25.77 6.02
CA GLN A 153 -12.43 25.91 7.29
C GLN A 153 -11.78 24.59 7.75
N ASP A 154 -12.34 23.45 7.31
CA ASP A 154 -11.88 22.10 7.66
C ASP A 154 -11.34 21.33 6.42
N TRP A 155 -10.82 22.06 5.43
CA TRP A 155 -10.37 21.50 4.15
C TRP A 155 -9.36 20.34 4.33
N ILE A 156 -8.39 20.50 5.24
CA ILE A 156 -7.35 19.48 5.49
C ILE A 156 -7.97 18.17 5.98
N GLU A 157 -8.84 18.22 6.99
CA GLU A 157 -9.51 17.01 7.49
C GLU A 157 -10.37 16.32 6.41
N HIS A 158 -11.03 17.11 5.54
CA HIS A 158 -11.79 16.56 4.42
C HIS A 158 -10.87 15.90 3.38
N GLU A 159 -9.73 16.52 3.08
CA GLU A 159 -8.75 15.96 2.16
C GLU A 159 -8.09 14.69 2.73
N GLU A 160 -7.80 14.62 4.03
CA GLU A 160 -7.32 13.39 4.68
C GLU A 160 -8.32 12.24 4.55
N LYS A 161 -9.60 12.50 4.82
CA LYS A 161 -10.70 11.53 4.65
C LYS A 161 -10.82 11.08 3.19
N ARG A 162 -10.72 12.03 2.24
CA ARG A 162 -10.75 11.77 0.79
C ARG A 162 -9.58 10.89 0.36
N ARG A 163 -8.36 11.21 0.81
CA ARG A 163 -7.14 10.43 0.53
C ARG A 163 -7.24 9.02 1.10
N ALA A 164 -7.67 8.87 2.36
CA ALA A 164 -7.88 7.57 3.00
C ALA A 164 -8.89 6.70 2.23
N PHE A 165 -10.01 7.28 1.78
CA PHE A 165 -10.98 6.58 0.94
C PHE A 165 -10.34 6.07 -0.36
N TRP A 166 -9.60 6.92 -1.08
CA TRP A 166 -9.00 6.54 -2.36
C TRP A 166 -7.88 5.52 -2.24
N ILE A 167 -7.10 5.56 -1.15
CA ILE A 167 -6.12 4.51 -0.87
C ILE A 167 -6.82 3.18 -0.61
N ALA A 168 -7.85 3.17 0.23
CA ALA A 168 -8.61 1.96 0.50
C ALA A 168 -9.29 1.39 -0.76
N TYR A 169 -9.82 2.27 -1.63
CA TYR A 169 -10.34 1.87 -2.94
C TYR A 169 -9.27 1.26 -3.86
N SER A 170 -8.07 1.85 -3.87
CA SER A 170 -6.95 1.32 -4.66
C SER A 170 -6.50 -0.05 -4.14
N LEU A 171 -6.46 -0.23 -2.81
CA LEU A 171 -6.19 -1.53 -2.18
C LEU A 171 -7.26 -2.58 -2.55
N ASP A 172 -8.55 -2.21 -2.50
CA ASP A 172 -9.67 -3.06 -2.93
C ASP A 172 -9.50 -3.52 -4.38
N ILE A 173 -9.04 -2.64 -5.27
CA ILE A 173 -8.65 -3.01 -6.64
C ILE A 173 -7.50 -4.00 -6.64
N PHE A 174 -6.32 -3.64 -6.12
CA PHE A 174 -5.10 -4.43 -6.31
C PHE A 174 -5.20 -5.83 -5.73
N ILE A 175 -5.85 -5.95 -4.58
CA ILE A 175 -6.05 -7.22 -3.91
C ILE A 175 -7.05 -8.08 -4.69
N SER A 176 -8.14 -7.48 -5.18
CA SER A 176 -9.17 -8.18 -5.97
C SER A 176 -8.73 -8.57 -7.38
N LEU A 177 -7.71 -7.91 -7.96
CA LEU A 177 -7.22 -8.23 -9.31
C LEU A 177 -6.75 -9.68 -9.45
N ARG A 178 -6.23 -10.31 -8.39
CA ARG A 178 -5.69 -11.68 -8.45
C ARG A 178 -6.75 -12.77 -8.55
N GLY A 179 -7.95 -12.55 -8.02
CA GLY A 179 -9.00 -13.56 -7.96
C GLY A 179 -10.32 -13.13 -8.58
N GLU A 180 -10.30 -12.05 -9.37
CA GLU A 180 -11.47 -11.50 -10.08
C GLU A 180 -12.66 -11.16 -9.16
N TRP A 181 -12.39 -10.95 -7.87
CA TRP A 181 -13.41 -10.70 -6.85
C TRP A 181 -14.12 -9.34 -7.05
N PRO A 182 -15.41 -9.23 -6.72
CA PRO A 182 -16.13 -7.97 -6.82
C PRO A 182 -15.54 -6.93 -5.86
N LEU A 183 -15.48 -5.68 -6.32
CA LEU A 183 -15.02 -4.57 -5.47
C LEU A 183 -16.09 -4.19 -4.45
N SER A 184 -15.67 -3.98 -3.21
CA SER A 184 -16.52 -3.50 -2.12
C SER A 184 -16.82 -2.00 -2.21
N LEU A 185 -15.88 -1.21 -2.75
CA LEU A 185 -15.96 0.25 -2.73
C LEU A 185 -16.41 0.89 -4.05
N SER A 186 -16.62 0.08 -5.11
CA SER A 186 -16.91 0.58 -6.46
C SER A 186 -18.13 1.53 -6.54
N GLY A 187 -19.22 1.19 -5.85
CA GLY A 187 -20.47 1.98 -5.85
C GLY A 187 -20.34 3.36 -5.19
N TYR A 188 -19.30 3.58 -4.39
CA TYR A 188 -19.12 4.84 -3.64
C TYR A 188 -18.28 5.88 -4.40
N THR A 189 -17.55 5.45 -5.44
CA THR A 189 -16.63 6.32 -6.20
C THR A 189 -17.30 7.49 -6.90
N ALA A 190 -18.63 7.45 -7.10
CA ALA A 190 -19.40 8.54 -7.68
C ALA A 190 -19.64 9.70 -6.70
N PHE A 191 -19.44 9.50 -5.40
CA PHE A 191 -19.73 10.47 -4.34
C PHE A 191 -18.48 11.13 -3.75
N VAL A 192 -17.29 10.70 -4.17
CA VAL A 192 -16.02 11.21 -3.67
C VAL A 192 -15.24 11.82 -4.84
N ARG A 193 -14.79 13.06 -4.68
CA ARG A 193 -13.93 13.76 -5.64
C ARG A 193 -12.53 13.15 -5.62
N LEU A 194 -11.82 13.24 -6.73
CA LEU A 194 -10.41 12.81 -6.78
C LEU A 194 -9.55 13.60 -5.76
N PRO A 195 -8.43 13.04 -5.28
CA PRO A 195 -7.60 13.70 -4.29
C PRO A 195 -6.88 14.91 -4.89
N ALA A 196 -6.66 15.93 -4.06
CA ALA A 196 -5.95 17.15 -4.46
C ALA A 196 -4.46 16.89 -4.69
N PRO A 197 -3.77 17.72 -5.50
CA PRO A 197 -2.33 17.63 -5.67
C PRO A 197 -1.58 17.83 -4.35
N GLU A 198 -0.43 17.15 -4.18
CA GLU A 198 0.35 17.21 -2.94
C GLU A 198 0.73 18.62 -2.52
N LYS A 199 1.19 19.42 -3.49
CA LYS A 199 1.54 20.84 -3.26
C LYS A 199 0.37 21.65 -2.72
N ASN A 200 -0.86 21.31 -3.09
CA ASN A 200 -2.04 22.02 -2.60
C ASN A 200 -2.40 21.58 -1.19
N PHE A 201 -2.26 20.29 -0.89
CA PHE A 201 -2.43 19.76 0.46
C PHE A 201 -1.39 20.32 1.44
N ASP A 202 -0.09 20.22 1.10
CA ASP A 202 1.04 20.72 1.89
C ASP A 202 0.94 22.21 2.24
N ASN A 203 0.45 23.02 1.28
CA ASN A 203 0.35 24.46 1.45
C ASN A 203 -1.01 24.93 1.97
N ASN A 204 -1.89 24.00 2.39
CA ASN A 204 -3.27 24.29 2.79
C ASN A 204 -4.04 25.15 1.77
N GLN A 205 -3.85 24.84 0.49
CA GLN A 205 -4.50 25.51 -0.63
C GLN A 205 -5.65 24.66 -1.15
N TYR A 206 -6.88 25.10 -0.87
CA TYR A 206 -8.08 24.45 -1.37
C TYR A 206 -8.09 24.38 -2.90
N VAL A 207 -8.33 23.19 -3.45
CA VAL A 207 -8.59 22.95 -4.88
C VAL A 207 -9.74 21.99 -5.02
N GLU A 208 -10.76 22.39 -5.78
CA GLU A 208 -11.88 21.52 -6.09
C GLU A 208 -11.51 20.54 -7.20
N MET A 209 -11.44 19.25 -6.86
CA MET A 209 -11.12 18.18 -7.80
C MET A 209 -12.38 17.57 -8.46
N PRO A 210 -12.26 17.04 -9.69
CA PRO A 210 -13.38 16.41 -10.38
C PRO A 210 -13.69 15.02 -9.80
N PHE A 211 -14.92 14.53 -10.03
CA PHE A 211 -15.29 13.15 -9.76
C PHE A 211 -14.67 12.19 -10.80
N LEU A 212 -14.37 10.97 -10.37
CA LEU A 212 -13.77 9.94 -11.23
C LEU A 212 -14.62 9.65 -12.47
N GLY A 213 -15.95 9.60 -12.33
CA GLY A 213 -16.86 9.38 -13.46
C GLY A 213 -16.71 10.43 -14.56
N THR A 214 -16.62 11.71 -14.19
CA THR A 214 -16.44 12.82 -15.13
C THR A 214 -15.13 12.71 -15.89
N VAL A 215 -14.04 12.33 -15.22
CA VAL A 215 -12.73 12.18 -15.85
C VAL A 215 -12.70 10.99 -16.81
N LEU A 216 -13.36 9.88 -16.47
CA LEU A 216 -13.42 8.70 -17.33
C LEU A 216 -14.30 8.89 -18.57
N SER A 217 -15.31 9.76 -18.49
CA SER A 217 -16.18 10.11 -19.62
C SER A 217 -15.57 11.16 -20.56
N ASN A 218 -14.67 12.01 -20.06
CA ASN A 218 -14.05 13.06 -20.84
C ASN A 218 -12.76 12.56 -21.52
N THR A 219 -12.65 12.76 -22.84
CA THR A 219 -11.46 12.40 -23.62
C THR A 219 -10.39 13.51 -23.64
N THR A 220 -10.62 14.61 -22.92
CA THR A 220 -9.68 15.73 -22.88
C THR A 220 -8.39 15.35 -22.14
N PRO A 221 -7.20 15.61 -22.70
CA PRO A 221 -5.91 15.09 -22.23
C PRO A 221 -5.34 15.82 -21.01
N CYS A 222 -6.17 16.37 -20.10
CA CYS A 222 -5.66 17.03 -18.91
C CYS A 222 -5.09 16.00 -17.93
N VAL A 223 -3.77 16.01 -17.76
CA VAL A 223 -3.07 15.15 -16.81
C VAL A 223 -3.16 15.76 -15.42
N LEU A 224 -3.78 15.03 -14.50
CA LEU A 224 -4.00 15.42 -13.11
C LEU A 224 -2.75 15.18 -12.24
N SER A 225 -2.92 15.27 -10.93
CA SER A 225 -1.86 14.96 -9.97
C SER A 225 -1.47 13.47 -10.06
N PRO A 226 -0.20 13.12 -9.75
CA PRO A 226 0.27 11.73 -9.77
C PRO A 226 -0.62 10.76 -8.98
N PHE A 227 -1.09 11.18 -7.79
CA PHE A 227 -2.00 10.36 -6.99
C PHE A 227 -3.36 10.15 -7.68
N ALA A 228 -3.99 11.21 -8.21
CA ALA A 228 -5.24 11.09 -8.97
C ALA A 228 -5.08 10.21 -10.23
N GLU A 229 -3.95 10.35 -10.94
CA GLU A 229 -3.61 9.52 -12.09
C GLU A 229 -3.53 8.03 -11.73
N SER A 230 -2.87 7.69 -10.62
CA SER A 230 -2.76 6.32 -10.14
C SER A 230 -4.13 5.65 -9.93
N ILE A 231 -5.09 6.39 -9.33
CA ILE A 231 -6.45 5.94 -9.09
C ILE A 231 -7.19 5.69 -10.41
N ILE A 232 -7.02 6.60 -11.36
CA ILE A 232 -7.66 6.51 -12.68
C ILE A 232 -7.14 5.27 -13.42
N PHE A 233 -5.82 5.07 -13.50
CA PHE A 233 -5.27 3.89 -14.16
C PHE A 233 -5.63 2.58 -13.44
N ALA A 234 -5.60 2.54 -12.10
CA ALA A 234 -6.05 1.37 -11.35
C ALA A 234 -7.52 1.04 -11.65
N THR A 235 -8.39 2.06 -11.73
CA THR A 235 -9.80 1.90 -12.09
C THR A 235 -9.96 1.37 -13.52
N LEU A 236 -9.21 1.93 -14.48
CA LEU A 236 -9.25 1.50 -15.87
C LEU A 236 -8.82 0.03 -16.00
N ILE A 237 -7.71 -0.37 -15.37
CA ILE A 237 -7.27 -1.76 -15.30
C ILE A 237 -8.41 -2.64 -14.79
N ARG A 238 -9.00 -2.30 -13.65
CA ARG A 238 -10.08 -3.10 -13.05
C ARG A 238 -11.27 -3.27 -13.98
N ARG A 239 -11.72 -2.20 -14.65
CA ARG A 239 -12.90 -2.22 -15.53
C ARG A 239 -12.63 -2.99 -16.83
N ILE A 240 -11.43 -2.86 -17.39
CA ILE A 240 -11.00 -3.59 -18.59
C ILE A 240 -10.86 -5.09 -18.31
N SER A 241 -10.27 -5.43 -17.15
CA SER A 241 -10.05 -6.80 -16.70
C SER A 241 -11.27 -7.44 -16.05
N ALA A 242 -12.37 -6.72 -15.84
CA ALA A 242 -13.57 -7.30 -15.22
C ALA A 242 -14.12 -8.45 -16.08
N PRO A 243 -14.37 -9.64 -15.49
CA PRO A 243 -15.01 -10.74 -16.21
C PRO A 243 -16.37 -10.30 -16.74
N ILE A 244 -16.71 -10.77 -17.95
CA ILE A 244 -18.04 -10.54 -18.52
C ILE A 244 -18.95 -11.59 -17.92
N TRP A 245 -19.77 -11.19 -16.95
CA TRP A 245 -20.87 -12.01 -16.45
C TRP A 245 -22.07 -11.76 -17.36
N GLU A 246 -22.10 -12.40 -18.52
CA GLU A 246 -23.33 -12.47 -19.31
C GLU A 246 -24.15 -13.65 -18.79
N PRO A 247 -25.38 -13.43 -18.26
CA PRO A 247 -26.39 -14.46 -18.29
C PRO A 247 -26.58 -14.82 -19.77
N ARG A 248 -26.39 -16.09 -20.10
CA ARG A 248 -26.57 -16.59 -21.47
C ARG A 248 -28.07 -16.47 -21.81
N GLU A 249 -28.50 -15.32 -22.31
CA GLU A 249 -29.79 -15.21 -22.98
C GLU A 249 -29.63 -15.94 -24.33
N GLU A 250 -30.22 -17.13 -24.44
CA GLU A 250 -30.05 -18.04 -25.59
C GLU A 250 -30.60 -17.51 -26.93
N ASP A 251 -31.12 -16.29 -27.00
CA ASP A 251 -31.90 -15.79 -28.17
C ASP A 251 -31.47 -14.42 -28.75
N SER A 252 -30.25 -13.93 -28.51
CA SER A 252 -29.77 -12.69 -29.18
C SER A 252 -29.01 -12.95 -30.50
N PRO A 253 -29.18 -12.14 -31.57
CA PRO A 253 -28.50 -12.34 -32.85
C PRO A 253 -26.98 -12.21 -32.70
N SER A 254 -26.27 -13.27 -33.14
CA SER A 254 -24.83 -13.54 -32.91
C SER A 254 -23.82 -12.50 -33.42
N ASP A 255 -24.22 -11.46 -34.16
CA ASP A 255 -23.30 -10.54 -34.87
C ASP A 255 -23.34 -9.09 -34.37
N ALA A 256 -24.15 -8.75 -33.36
CA ALA A 256 -24.12 -7.41 -32.77
C ALA A 256 -23.03 -7.31 -31.69
N PRO A 257 -22.08 -6.35 -31.76
CA PRO A 257 -21.13 -6.13 -30.68
C PRO A 257 -21.92 -5.83 -29.39
N SER A 258 -21.71 -6.62 -28.34
CA SER A 258 -22.42 -6.41 -27.08
C SER A 258 -22.12 -5.00 -26.56
N PRO A 259 -23.10 -4.29 -25.97
CA PRO A 259 -22.89 -2.95 -25.40
C PRO A 259 -21.76 -2.92 -24.37
N LEU A 260 -21.47 -4.06 -23.74
CA LEU A 260 -20.34 -4.28 -22.83
C LEU A 260 -18.98 -4.32 -23.55
N SER A 261 -18.90 -4.92 -24.74
CA SER A 261 -17.70 -4.93 -25.58
C SER A 261 -17.33 -3.51 -26.05
N GLY A 262 -18.33 -2.75 -26.51
CA GLY A 262 -18.15 -1.34 -26.90
C GLY A 262 -17.67 -0.46 -25.75
N ASN A 263 -18.15 -0.72 -24.53
CA ASN A 263 -17.68 -0.04 -23.32
C ASN A 263 -16.21 -0.36 -23.02
N LYS A 264 -15.78 -1.63 -23.14
CA LYS A 264 -14.37 -2.01 -22.93
C LYS A 264 -13.43 -1.39 -23.97
N GLU A 265 -13.86 -1.27 -25.23
CA GLU A 265 -13.09 -0.60 -26.27
C GLU A 265 -12.96 0.90 -26.01
N SER A 266 -14.04 1.56 -25.62
CA SER A 266 -14.02 2.97 -25.19
C SER A 266 -13.05 3.20 -24.03
N LEU A 267 -13.12 2.37 -22.98
CA LEU A 267 -12.20 2.43 -21.84
C LEU A 267 -10.74 2.19 -22.25
N SER A 268 -10.50 1.27 -23.19
CA SER A 268 -9.17 1.00 -23.73
C SER A 268 -8.60 2.20 -24.49
N ASN A 269 -9.45 2.92 -25.24
CA ASN A 269 -9.05 4.14 -25.93
C ASN A 269 -8.76 5.27 -24.95
N THR A 270 -9.60 5.46 -23.92
CA THR A 270 -9.33 6.41 -22.83
C THR A 270 -8.01 6.13 -22.14
N LEU A 271 -7.73 4.86 -21.82
CA LEU A 271 -6.45 4.45 -21.23
C LEU A 271 -5.27 4.83 -22.13
N ARG A 272 -5.32 4.51 -23.43
CA ARG A 272 -4.21 4.83 -24.36
C ARG A 272 -3.99 6.34 -24.52
N ILE A 273 -5.06 7.13 -24.62
CA ILE A 273 -4.95 8.60 -24.72
C ILE A 273 -4.27 9.16 -23.48
N ARG A 274 -4.72 8.73 -22.30
CA ARG A 274 -4.18 9.20 -21.02
C ARG A 274 -2.74 8.73 -20.79
N LEU A 275 -2.42 7.49 -21.14
CA LEU A 275 -1.05 6.96 -21.07
C LEU A 275 -0.10 7.80 -21.93
N LYS A 276 -0.48 8.14 -23.17
CA LYS A 276 0.32 9.02 -24.04
C LYS A 276 0.51 10.42 -23.44
N ALA A 277 -0.56 11.02 -22.92
CA ALA A 277 -0.49 12.34 -22.29
C ALA A 277 0.41 12.34 -21.05
N LEU A 278 0.31 11.29 -20.22
CA LEU A 278 1.14 11.11 -19.03
C LEU A 278 2.62 10.96 -19.40
N THR A 279 2.94 10.03 -20.31
CA THR A 279 4.32 9.80 -20.77
C THR A 279 4.92 11.06 -21.40
N PHE A 280 4.16 11.79 -22.21
CA PHE A 280 4.61 13.05 -22.83
C PHE A 280 4.95 14.10 -21.76
N LYS A 281 4.07 14.29 -20.78
CA LYS A 281 4.29 15.25 -19.68
C LYS A 281 5.60 14.97 -18.91
N TYR A 282 5.93 13.70 -18.69
CA TYR A 282 7.13 13.32 -17.93
C TYR A 282 8.41 13.22 -18.79
N GLN A 283 8.29 13.12 -20.12
CA GLN A 283 9.44 13.22 -21.02
C GLN A 283 9.99 14.66 -21.12
N ASP A 284 9.12 15.66 -21.01
CA ASP A 284 9.51 17.09 -21.05
C ASP A 284 10.16 17.58 -19.73
N ALA A 285 10.01 16.83 -18.64
CA ALA A 285 10.74 17.10 -17.41
C ALA A 285 12.19 16.61 -17.58
N HIS A 286 13.13 17.52 -17.82
CA HIS A 286 14.55 17.30 -18.19
C HIS A 286 15.45 16.46 -17.23
N LEU A 287 14.90 15.59 -16.38
CA LEU A 287 15.65 14.68 -15.52
C LEU A 287 15.28 13.22 -15.85
N PRO A 288 16.26 12.31 -15.97
CA PRO A 288 16.00 10.91 -16.32
C PRO A 288 15.16 10.17 -15.26
N PHE A 289 15.02 10.74 -14.06
CA PHE A 289 14.26 10.17 -12.95
C PHE A 289 13.53 11.27 -12.20
N SER A 290 12.24 11.09 -11.94
CA SER A 290 11.52 11.95 -11.01
C SER A 290 11.97 11.64 -9.58
N ASP A 291 12.24 12.68 -8.81
CA ASP A 291 12.52 12.61 -7.37
C ASP A 291 11.25 12.35 -6.54
N ASP A 292 10.07 12.38 -7.16
CA ASP A 292 8.78 12.13 -6.51
C ASP A 292 8.38 10.65 -6.64
N PRO A 293 8.38 9.87 -5.55
CA PRO A 293 7.95 8.47 -5.57
C PRO A 293 6.50 8.27 -6.03
N MET A 294 5.62 9.27 -5.85
CA MET A 294 4.25 9.18 -6.35
C MET A 294 4.18 9.29 -7.87
N GLU A 295 5.06 10.09 -8.50
CA GLU A 295 5.18 10.16 -9.95
C GLU A 295 5.66 8.83 -10.53
N ILE A 296 6.68 8.23 -9.92
CA ILE A 296 7.16 6.89 -10.30
C ILE A 296 6.04 5.85 -10.16
N PHE A 297 5.31 5.86 -9.04
CA PHE A 297 4.19 4.95 -8.81
C PHE A 297 3.08 5.11 -9.86
N ALA A 298 2.68 6.35 -10.17
CA ALA A 298 1.67 6.64 -11.18
C ALA A 298 2.10 6.13 -12.57
N LEU A 299 3.37 6.36 -12.93
CA LEU A 299 3.96 5.84 -14.18
C LEU A 299 3.99 4.31 -14.20
N MET A 300 4.40 3.66 -13.11
CA MET A 300 4.42 2.19 -13.03
C MET A 300 3.02 1.59 -13.20
N ILE A 301 1.98 2.18 -12.58
CA ILE A 301 0.60 1.72 -12.77
C ILE A 301 0.12 2.00 -14.20
N ALA A 302 0.45 3.17 -14.76
CA ALA A 302 0.09 3.50 -16.13
C ALA A 302 0.71 2.50 -17.13
N GLN A 303 1.99 2.15 -16.98
CA GLN A 303 2.64 1.12 -17.82
C GLN A 303 2.07 -0.27 -17.55
N SER A 304 1.77 -0.61 -16.29
CA SER A 304 1.09 -1.87 -15.95
C SER A 304 -0.27 -1.97 -16.63
N SER A 305 -0.97 -0.84 -16.81
CA SER A 305 -2.26 -0.81 -17.50
C SER A 305 -2.16 -1.22 -18.98
N ALA A 306 -1.05 -0.92 -19.65
CA ALA A 306 -0.78 -1.40 -21.01
C ALA A 306 -0.57 -2.92 -21.06
N LEU A 307 0.10 -3.50 -20.05
CA LEU A 307 0.24 -4.96 -19.91
C LEU A 307 -1.12 -5.64 -19.72
N HIS A 308 -1.98 -5.09 -18.86
CA HIS A 308 -3.33 -5.60 -18.62
C HIS A 308 -4.23 -5.49 -19.86
N LEU A 309 -4.09 -4.44 -20.67
CA LEU A 309 -4.76 -4.31 -21.95
C LEU A 309 -4.39 -5.45 -22.92
N TYR A 310 -3.08 -5.71 -23.07
CA TYR A 310 -2.61 -6.81 -23.91
C TYR A 310 -3.10 -8.17 -23.40
N GLY A 311 -3.00 -8.42 -22.08
CA GLY A 311 -3.49 -9.64 -21.45
C GLY A 311 -5.00 -9.87 -21.66
N SER A 312 -5.80 -8.82 -21.48
CA SER A 312 -7.25 -8.87 -21.73
C SER A 312 -7.54 -9.22 -23.19
N ARG A 313 -6.91 -8.54 -24.16
CA ARG A 313 -7.13 -8.81 -25.60
C ARG A 313 -6.71 -10.21 -26.01
N LYS A 314 -5.62 -10.75 -25.44
CA LYS A 314 -5.17 -12.13 -25.69
C LYS A 314 -6.16 -13.17 -25.18
N SER A 315 -6.81 -12.92 -24.05
CA SER A 315 -7.86 -13.80 -23.51
C SER A 315 -9.11 -13.84 -24.41
N PHE A 316 -9.49 -12.69 -24.98
CA PHE A 316 -10.64 -12.55 -25.89
C PHE A 316 -10.35 -12.99 -27.34
N GLY A 317 -9.11 -12.88 -27.83
CA GLY A 317 -8.73 -13.08 -29.23
C GLY A 317 -8.61 -14.52 -29.73
N LYS A 318 -9.35 -15.49 -29.16
CA LYS A 318 -9.34 -16.90 -29.64
C LYS A 318 -10.16 -17.15 -30.92
N THR A 319 -10.39 -16.13 -31.76
CA THR A 319 -11.04 -16.27 -33.07
C THR A 319 -10.05 -15.98 -34.21
N PRO A 320 -10.02 -16.78 -35.31
CA PRO A 320 -8.76 -17.01 -36.00
C PRO A 320 -8.27 -15.94 -36.98
N ASP A 321 -9.08 -15.01 -37.49
CA ASP A 321 -8.73 -14.50 -38.84
C ASP A 321 -8.77 -12.97 -39.12
N ASN A 322 -9.05 -12.08 -38.15
CA ASN A 322 -9.14 -10.63 -38.48
C ASN A 322 -8.31 -9.67 -37.60
N GLY A 323 -7.53 -10.16 -36.64
CA GLY A 323 -6.90 -9.32 -35.59
C GLY A 323 -5.38 -9.35 -35.47
N GLN A 324 -4.66 -10.08 -36.33
CA GLN A 324 -3.23 -10.38 -36.14
C GLN A 324 -2.36 -9.12 -36.05
N ASN A 325 -2.53 -8.16 -36.96
CA ASN A 325 -1.75 -6.90 -36.94
C ASN A 325 -2.02 -6.04 -35.69
N SER A 326 -3.27 -5.96 -35.25
CA SER A 326 -3.64 -5.22 -34.03
C SER A 326 -3.09 -5.86 -32.75
N THR A 327 -2.97 -7.19 -32.75
CA THR A 327 -2.42 -7.96 -31.62
C THR A 327 -0.90 -7.81 -31.54
N LEU A 328 -0.22 -7.78 -32.69
CA LEU A 328 1.23 -7.52 -32.76
C LEU A 328 1.59 -6.10 -32.28
N ALA A 329 0.82 -5.09 -32.67
CA ALA A 329 1.00 -3.73 -32.17
C ALA A 329 0.87 -3.65 -30.64
N LEU A 330 -0.15 -4.32 -30.08
CA LEU A 330 -0.34 -4.38 -28.63
C LEU A 330 0.76 -5.16 -27.90
N GLN A 331 1.29 -6.20 -28.54
CA GLN A 331 2.43 -6.94 -28.00
C GLN A 331 3.68 -6.07 -27.93
N TYR A 332 3.95 -5.28 -28.97
CA TYR A 332 5.05 -4.32 -28.97
C TYR A 332 4.88 -3.23 -27.89
N GLU A 333 3.68 -2.65 -27.80
CA GLU A 333 3.34 -1.69 -26.73
C GLU A 333 3.55 -2.30 -25.33
N ALA A 334 3.12 -3.55 -25.11
CA ALA A 334 3.31 -4.25 -23.85
C ALA A 334 4.80 -4.51 -23.55
N GLN A 335 5.61 -4.84 -24.56
CA GLN A 335 7.05 -5.02 -24.38
C GLN A 335 7.74 -3.71 -23.98
N MET A 336 7.39 -2.60 -24.63
CA MET A 336 7.91 -1.28 -24.26
C MET A 336 7.49 -0.89 -22.84
N ALA A 337 6.22 -1.12 -22.48
CA ALA A 337 5.73 -0.86 -21.12
C ALA A 337 6.47 -1.71 -20.07
N SER A 338 6.75 -2.98 -20.36
CA SER A 338 7.53 -3.85 -19.48
C SER A 338 8.97 -3.37 -19.29
N GLN A 339 9.60 -2.86 -20.35
CA GLN A 339 10.94 -2.28 -20.25
C GLN A 339 10.91 -1.01 -19.39
N GLU A 340 9.88 -0.18 -19.56
CA GLU A 340 9.75 1.04 -18.79
C GLU A 340 9.49 0.77 -17.31
N ILE A 341 8.69 -0.24 -16.96
CA ILE A 341 8.53 -0.69 -15.58
C ILE A 341 9.87 -1.11 -14.97
N SER A 342 10.70 -1.85 -15.72
CA SER A 342 12.05 -2.21 -15.28
C SER A 342 12.91 -0.97 -15.04
N ASN A 343 12.90 -0.01 -15.97
CA ASN A 343 13.66 1.24 -15.85
C ASN A 343 13.22 2.04 -14.60
N LEU A 344 11.91 2.20 -14.41
CA LEU A 344 11.32 2.87 -13.25
C LEU A 344 11.64 2.14 -11.94
N SER A 345 11.67 0.80 -11.96
CA SER A 345 12.06 0.02 -10.77
C SER A 345 13.50 0.27 -10.36
N ILE A 346 14.41 0.49 -11.33
CA ILE A 346 15.80 0.85 -11.06
C ILE A 346 15.86 2.23 -10.38
N SER A 347 15.04 3.17 -10.85
CA SER A 347 14.92 4.52 -10.27
C SER A 347 14.53 4.51 -8.79
N ILE A 348 13.70 3.55 -8.37
CA ILE A 348 13.32 3.39 -6.95
C ILE A 348 14.54 3.15 -6.06
N PHE A 349 15.54 2.38 -6.53
CA PHE A 349 16.76 2.13 -5.76
C PHE A 349 17.65 3.37 -5.64
N HIS A 350 17.47 4.36 -6.52
CA HIS A 350 18.21 5.62 -6.50
C HIS A 350 17.51 6.71 -5.70
N LEU A 351 16.25 6.52 -5.30
CA LEU A 351 15.60 7.39 -4.33
C LEU A 351 16.30 7.24 -2.98
N SER A 352 16.61 8.36 -2.32
CA SER A 352 17.22 8.31 -0.99
C SER A 352 16.30 7.53 -0.03
N PRO A 353 16.81 6.61 0.80
CA PRO A 353 15.98 5.82 1.71
C PRO A 353 15.12 6.70 2.61
N PHE A 354 15.65 7.85 3.05
CA PHE A 354 14.88 8.86 3.79
C PHE A 354 13.74 9.53 2.99
N LYS A 355 13.85 9.70 1.67
CA LYS A 355 12.77 10.21 0.80
C LYS A 355 11.71 9.14 0.55
N VAL A 356 12.10 7.86 0.47
CA VAL A 356 11.16 6.73 0.39
C VAL A 356 10.45 6.49 1.72
N GLU A 357 11.14 6.71 2.84
CA GLU A 357 10.62 6.57 4.21
C GLU A 357 9.74 7.77 4.63
N SER A 358 10.09 9.01 4.26
CA SER A 358 9.26 10.20 4.54
C SER A 358 8.18 10.45 3.48
N ARG A 359 8.31 9.93 2.25
CA ARG A 359 7.39 10.22 1.14
C ARG A 359 7.00 9.00 0.29
N GLY A 360 7.15 7.77 0.77
CA GLY A 360 6.68 6.59 0.03
C GLY A 360 5.23 6.78 -0.46
N PRO A 361 4.79 6.16 -1.56
CA PRO A 361 3.51 6.50 -2.19
C PRO A 361 2.30 6.35 -1.26
N PHE A 362 2.40 5.61 -0.15
CA PHE A 362 1.37 5.57 0.89
C PHE A 362 1.74 6.33 2.18
N TYR A 363 3.03 6.61 2.39
CA TYR A 363 3.55 7.41 3.52
C TYR A 363 3.32 8.91 3.30
N ALA A 364 3.49 9.41 2.06
CA ALA A 364 3.18 10.79 1.68
C ALA A 364 1.67 11.11 1.74
N LEU A 365 0.81 10.10 1.62
CA LEU A 365 -0.64 10.31 1.59
C LEU A 365 -1.29 10.41 2.98
N LEU A 366 -0.52 10.12 4.04
CA LEU A 366 -1.04 9.89 5.40
C LEU A 366 -0.32 10.67 6.50
N ILE A 367 0.58 11.61 6.15
CA ILE A 367 1.30 12.42 7.13
C ILE A 367 0.99 13.89 6.89
N TRP A 368 -0.05 14.39 7.58
CA TRP A 368 0.03 15.47 8.56
C TRP A 368 -0.95 15.18 9.69
#